data_AF-A0A528TMU9-F1
#
_entry.id   AF-A0A528TMU9-F1
#
_cell.length_a   1.000
_cell.length_b   1.000
_cell.length_c   1.000
_cell.angle_alpha   90.00
_cell.angle_beta   90.00
_cell.angle_gamma   90.00
#
_symmetry.space_group_name_H-M   'P 1'
#
loop_
_entity.id
_entity.type
_entity.pdbx_description
1 polymer ?
#
loop_
_entity_poly.entity_id
_entity_poly.type
_entity_poly.pdbx_seq_one_letter_code
_entity_poly.pdbx_strand_id
1 'polypeptide(L)'
;EKVNGNRYVLGIGLYILGQKSLHRRDVRTVAHPYLETLHEQFNETVSFALWLRHEVVVVDCIEAMQTLRQGASVGVVNPWHATSLGKSILAWLDPHEVDVLLKQPGLPRYTYNTLTTVDQLRAEFPLIRERGYAIDNEESAIGGRCIGAPVFDQSGRPLGA
;
A
#
# COMPACT_ATOMS: atom_id res chain seq x y z
N GLU A 1 22.93 3.85 16.46
CA GLU A 1 23.97 4.59 17.20
C GLU A 1 23.45 5.03 18.56
N LYS A 2 24.33 5.05 19.55
CA LYS A 2 23.99 5.54 20.90
C LYS A 2 24.04 7.07 20.86
N VAL A 3 22.92 7.73 21.15
CA VAL A 3 22.83 9.20 21.06
C VAL A 3 23.09 9.85 22.40
N ASN A 4 22.53 9.32 23.49
CA ASN A 4 22.82 9.72 24.88
C ASN A 4 22.20 8.73 25.88
N GLY A 5 22.90 8.47 27.00
CA GLY A 5 22.41 7.56 28.05
C GLY A 5 22.07 6.17 27.48
N ASN A 6 20.86 5.66 27.74
CA ASN A 6 20.34 4.40 27.17
C ASN A 6 19.48 4.59 25.90
N ARG A 7 19.56 5.75 25.21
CA ARG A 7 18.81 6.00 23.97
C ARG A 7 19.64 5.64 22.74
N TYR A 8 19.03 4.87 21.85
CA TYR A 8 19.58 4.45 20.57
C TYR A 8 18.69 4.95 19.43
N VAL A 9 19.32 5.30 18.31
CA VAL A 9 18.64 5.62 17.05
C VAL A 9 19.19 4.77 15.92
N LEU A 10 18.50 4.72 14.79
CA LEU A 10 19.04 4.13 13.56
C LEU A 10 20.33 4.89 13.19
N GLY A 11 21.43 4.15 13.06
CA GLY A 11 22.71 4.75 12.73
C GLY A 11 22.83 5.06 11.23
N ILE A 12 23.76 5.96 10.88
CA ILE A 12 24.00 6.38 9.50
C ILE A 12 24.27 5.20 8.52
N GLY A 13 24.80 4.09 9.02
CA GLY A 13 25.04 2.88 8.21
C GLY A 13 23.76 2.30 7.57
N LEU A 14 22.63 2.33 8.28
CA LEU A 14 21.35 1.86 7.73
C LEU A 14 20.83 2.79 6.62
N TYR A 15 21.01 4.10 6.79
CA TYR A 15 20.69 5.07 5.75
C TYR A 15 21.51 4.82 4.47
N ILE A 16 22.84 4.63 4.62
CA ILE A 16 23.73 4.36 3.48
C ILE A 16 23.32 3.06 2.76
N LEU A 17 23.00 1.99 3.50
CA LEU A 17 22.54 0.73 2.90
C LEU A 17 21.22 0.89 2.15
N GLY A 18 20.26 1.60 2.75
CA GLY A 18 19.00 1.95 2.09
C GLY A 18 19.23 2.70 0.78
N GLN A 19 20.05 3.76 0.79
CA GLN A 19 20.38 4.54 -0.40
C GLN A 19 21.04 3.68 -1.50
N LYS A 20 21.94 2.76 -1.13
CA LYS A 20 22.58 1.85 -2.09
C LYS A 20 21.60 0.84 -2.69
N SER A 21 20.57 0.42 -1.94
CA SER A 21 19.53 -0.48 -2.48
C SER A 21 18.66 0.19 -3.55
N LEU A 22 18.48 1.53 -3.48
CA LEU A 22 17.71 2.29 -4.46
C LEU A 22 18.35 2.33 -5.87
N HIS A 23 19.59 1.88 -6.06
CA HIS A 23 20.27 1.97 -7.36
C HIS A 23 19.97 0.78 -8.31
N ARG A 24 19.14 -0.19 -7.89
CA ARG A 24 18.74 -1.33 -8.73
C ARG A 24 17.30 -1.14 -9.22
N ARG A 25 17.14 -0.70 -10.48
CA ARG A 25 15.84 -0.58 -11.19
C ARG A 25 14.72 -0.09 -10.27
N ASP A 26 14.86 1.15 -9.82
CA ASP A 26 13.95 1.69 -8.81
C ASP A 26 12.59 2.02 -9.41
N VAL A 27 11.64 1.12 -9.21
CA VAL A 27 10.24 1.29 -9.60
C VAL A 27 9.70 2.60 -9.05
N ARG A 28 10.19 3.06 -7.89
CA ARG A 28 9.87 4.36 -7.31
C ARG A 28 10.21 5.51 -8.26
N THR A 29 11.44 5.54 -8.78
CA THR A 29 11.86 6.60 -9.72
C THR A 29 11.06 6.62 -11.02
N VAL A 30 10.55 5.46 -11.44
CA VAL A 30 9.65 5.37 -12.61
C VAL A 30 8.24 5.82 -12.26
N ALA A 31 7.73 5.49 -11.07
CA ALA A 31 6.39 5.82 -10.62
C ALA A 31 6.23 7.30 -10.23
N HIS A 32 7.26 7.92 -9.63
CA HIS A 32 7.19 9.26 -9.02
C HIS A 32 6.59 10.35 -9.94
N PRO A 33 6.98 10.47 -11.23
CA PRO A 33 6.39 11.49 -12.10
C PRO A 33 4.89 11.32 -12.34
N TYR A 34 4.39 10.08 -12.28
CA TYR A 34 2.95 9.80 -12.38
C TYR A 34 2.22 10.18 -11.09
N LEU A 35 2.85 10.01 -9.93
CA LEU A 35 2.32 10.48 -8.65
C LEU A 35 2.23 12.01 -8.64
N GLU A 36 3.27 12.71 -9.13
CA GLU A 36 3.26 14.17 -9.26
C GLU A 36 2.09 14.61 -10.14
N THR A 37 1.91 13.97 -11.31
CA THR A 37 0.80 14.29 -12.23
C THR A 37 -0.57 14.12 -11.56
N LEU A 38 -0.78 13.01 -10.84
CA LEU A 38 -2.04 12.75 -10.13
C LEU A 38 -2.25 13.76 -9.00
N HIS A 39 -1.20 14.05 -8.23
CA HIS A 39 -1.25 15.01 -7.14
C HIS A 39 -1.59 16.42 -7.65
N GLU A 40 -0.94 16.88 -8.72
CA GLU A 40 -1.22 18.18 -9.34
C GLU A 40 -2.64 18.27 -9.90
N GLN A 41 -3.15 17.18 -10.48
CA GLN A 41 -4.48 17.15 -11.08
C GLN A 41 -5.60 17.17 -10.03
N PHE A 42 -5.44 16.42 -8.93
CA PHE A 42 -6.51 16.20 -7.96
C PHE A 42 -6.31 16.93 -6.63
N ASN A 43 -5.12 17.44 -6.36
CA ASN A 43 -4.73 18.07 -5.08
C ASN A 43 -5.00 17.16 -3.86
N GLU A 44 -4.88 15.85 -4.06
CA GLU A 44 -5.05 14.82 -3.03
C GLU A 44 -3.72 14.12 -2.73
N THR A 45 -3.65 13.47 -1.57
CA THR A 45 -2.47 12.67 -1.23
C THR A 45 -2.38 11.45 -2.14
N VAL A 46 -1.23 11.25 -2.80
CA VAL A 46 -0.99 10.11 -3.69
C VAL A 46 0.17 9.30 -3.16
N SER A 47 -0.02 7.99 -3.02
CA SER A 47 1.00 7.06 -2.55
C SER A 47 1.20 5.93 -3.53
N PHE A 48 2.41 5.38 -3.56
CA PHE A 48 2.75 4.17 -4.29
C PHE A 48 3.32 3.15 -3.32
N ALA A 49 2.76 1.96 -3.34
CA ALA A 49 3.15 0.86 -2.47
C ALA A 49 3.59 -0.36 -3.25
N LEU A 50 4.55 -1.10 -2.69
CA LEU A 50 4.99 -2.38 -3.23
C LEU A 50 4.41 -3.54 -2.43
N TRP A 51 4.12 -4.63 -3.14
CA TRP A 51 3.79 -5.92 -2.53
C TRP A 51 5.09 -6.63 -2.13
N LEU A 52 5.44 -6.57 -0.84
CA LEU A 52 6.69 -7.12 -0.32
C LEU A 52 6.41 -8.06 0.83
N ARG A 53 6.80 -9.34 0.70
CA ARG A 53 6.69 -10.34 1.78
C ARG A 53 5.29 -10.41 2.42
N HIS A 54 4.24 -10.35 1.60
CA HIS A 54 2.83 -10.34 2.04
C HIS A 54 2.36 -9.06 2.74
N GLU A 55 3.12 -7.97 2.60
CA GLU A 55 2.81 -6.65 3.12
C GLU A 55 2.68 -5.63 1.99
N VAL A 56 1.83 -4.63 2.20
CA VAL A 56 1.69 -3.47 1.30
C VAL A 56 2.52 -2.34 1.89
N VAL A 57 3.71 -2.11 1.34
CA VAL A 57 4.68 -1.16 1.89
C VAL A 57 4.71 0.09 1.03
N VAL A 58 4.36 1.24 1.59
CA VAL A 58 4.44 2.53 0.89
C VAL A 58 5.92 2.87 0.65
N VAL A 59 6.31 3.02 -0.62
CA VAL A 59 7.68 3.36 -1.01
C VAL A 59 7.81 4.78 -1.53
N ASP A 60 6.70 5.38 -1.98
CA ASP A 60 6.62 6.79 -2.36
C ASP A 60 5.31 7.41 -1.90
N CYS A 61 5.34 8.70 -1.60
CA CYS A 61 4.15 9.46 -1.27
C CYS A 61 4.35 10.96 -1.50
N ILE A 62 3.35 11.59 -2.10
CA ILE A 62 3.20 13.04 -2.20
C ILE A 62 2.00 13.42 -1.35
N GLU A 63 2.25 14.03 -0.19
CA GLU A 63 1.22 14.45 0.76
C GLU A 63 0.56 15.76 0.31
N ALA A 64 -0.78 15.78 0.29
CA ALA A 64 -1.52 17.02 0.14
C ALA A 64 -1.45 17.87 1.42
N MET A 65 -1.66 19.18 1.28
CA MET A 65 -1.65 20.11 2.43
C MET A 65 -2.88 19.96 3.35
N GLN A 66 -3.88 19.16 2.97
CA GLN A 66 -5.11 18.96 3.75
C GLN A 66 -4.93 17.96 4.90
N THR A 67 -5.83 18.03 5.89
CA THR A 67 -5.67 17.47 7.25
C THR A 67 -5.72 15.94 7.35
N LEU A 68 -6.17 15.23 6.31
CA LEU A 68 -6.25 13.76 6.31
C LEU A 68 -4.93 13.15 5.80
N ARG A 69 -4.03 12.84 6.76
CA ARG A 69 -2.70 12.25 6.51
C ARG A 69 -2.58 10.77 6.87
N GLN A 70 -3.68 10.06 7.08
CA GLN A 70 -3.60 8.70 7.62
C GLN A 70 -3.08 7.70 6.59
N GLY A 71 -2.00 6.99 6.92
CA GLY A 71 -1.53 5.79 6.20
C GLY A 71 -0.66 6.03 4.97
N ALA A 72 -0.41 7.28 4.60
CA ALA A 72 0.30 7.67 3.38
C ALA A 72 1.66 8.30 3.68
N SER A 73 2.55 7.57 4.34
CA SER A 73 3.95 8.00 4.50
C SER A 73 4.89 6.87 4.12
N VAL A 74 6.05 7.20 3.57
CA VAL A 74 7.05 6.22 3.16
C VAL A 74 7.46 5.33 4.34
N GLY A 75 7.45 4.02 4.12
CA GLY A 75 7.76 2.99 5.12
C GLY A 75 6.55 2.51 5.93
N VAL A 76 5.36 3.08 5.73
CA VAL A 76 4.13 2.57 6.36
C VAL A 76 3.70 1.25 5.71
N VAL A 77 3.36 0.27 6.55
CA VAL A 77 2.74 -0.99 6.13
C VAL A 77 1.22 -0.85 6.24
N ASN A 78 0.53 -0.93 5.11
CA ASN A 78 -0.92 -0.81 5.05
C ASN A 78 -1.60 -2.18 5.17
N PRO A 79 -2.75 -2.27 5.88
CA PRO A 79 -3.50 -3.51 5.96
C PRO A 79 -4.12 -3.83 4.61
N TRP A 80 -3.75 -4.98 4.07
CA TRP A 80 -4.04 -5.30 2.68
C TRP A 80 -5.54 -5.54 2.41
N HIS A 81 -6.32 -5.98 3.40
CA HIS A 81 -7.76 -6.24 3.22
C HIS A 81 -8.62 -4.98 3.39
N ALA A 82 -8.09 -3.96 4.04
CA ALA A 82 -8.85 -2.79 4.46
C ALA A 82 -8.45 -1.50 3.72
N THR A 83 -7.54 -1.58 2.75
CA THR A 83 -7.08 -0.43 1.96
C THR A 83 -7.26 -0.67 0.48
N SER A 84 -7.40 0.41 -0.29
CA SER A 84 -7.54 0.34 -1.75
C SER A 84 -6.28 -0.25 -2.40
N LEU A 85 -5.09 0.16 -1.94
CA LEU A 85 -3.79 -0.38 -2.37
C LEU A 85 -3.77 -1.91 -2.25
N GLY A 86 -4.04 -2.43 -1.04
CA GLY A 86 -3.99 -3.85 -0.80
C GLY A 86 -5.05 -4.64 -1.54
N LYS A 87 -6.32 -4.20 -1.51
CA LYS A 87 -7.40 -4.89 -2.21
C LYS A 87 -7.15 -4.94 -3.73
N SER A 88 -6.58 -3.87 -4.29
CA SER A 88 -6.23 -3.83 -5.71
C SER A 88 -5.14 -4.86 -6.06
N ILE A 89 -4.13 -5.05 -5.20
CA ILE A 89 -3.10 -6.08 -5.37
C ILE A 89 -3.69 -7.48 -5.22
N LEU A 90 -4.42 -7.73 -4.13
CA LEU A 90 -4.97 -9.06 -3.82
C LEU A 90 -5.91 -9.59 -4.89
N ALA A 91 -6.69 -8.71 -5.51
CA ALA A 91 -7.58 -9.11 -6.60
C ALA A 91 -6.82 -9.74 -7.77
N TRP A 92 -5.51 -9.52 -7.93
CA TRP A 92 -4.74 -10.04 -9.06
C TRP A 92 -3.63 -11.03 -8.66
N LEU A 93 -3.51 -11.36 -7.38
CA LEU A 93 -2.61 -12.42 -6.93
C LEU A 93 -3.12 -13.81 -7.33
N ASP A 94 -2.20 -14.78 -7.34
CA ASP A 94 -2.54 -16.19 -7.51
C ASP A 94 -3.54 -16.61 -6.41
N PRO A 95 -4.63 -17.32 -6.75
CA PRO A 95 -5.64 -17.74 -5.78
C PRO A 95 -5.07 -18.51 -4.58
N HIS A 96 -4.04 -19.33 -4.78
CA HIS A 96 -3.38 -20.08 -3.71
C HIS A 96 -2.59 -19.16 -2.78
N GLU A 97 -1.92 -18.14 -3.30
CA GLU A 97 -1.25 -17.13 -2.47
C GLU A 97 -2.27 -16.39 -1.61
N VAL A 98 -3.40 -15.97 -2.20
CA VAL A 98 -4.50 -15.33 -1.46
C VAL A 98 -5.07 -16.26 -0.38
N ASP A 99 -5.24 -17.55 -0.67
CA ASP A 99 -5.68 -18.54 0.32
C ASP A 99 -4.70 -18.69 1.50
N VAL A 100 -3.40 -18.57 1.26
CA VAL A 100 -2.39 -18.59 2.32
C VAL A 100 -2.50 -17.34 3.19
N LEU A 101 -2.67 -16.15 2.59
CA LEU A 101 -2.85 -14.89 3.32
C LEU A 101 -4.09 -14.91 4.20
N LEU A 102 -5.21 -15.43 3.67
CA LEU A 102 -6.47 -15.47 4.39
C LEU A 102 -6.48 -16.48 5.55
N LYS A 103 -5.45 -17.34 5.65
CA LYS A 103 -5.25 -18.27 6.77
C LYS A 103 -4.47 -17.65 7.94
N GLN A 104 -3.72 -16.55 7.77
CA GLN A 104 -2.86 -15.94 8.81
C GLN A 104 -2.59 -14.44 8.53
N PRO A 105 -2.62 -13.52 9.52
CA PRO A 105 -3.50 -13.39 10.68
C PRO A 105 -4.94 -13.08 10.21
N GLY A 106 -5.94 -13.11 11.10
CA GLY A 106 -7.34 -12.83 10.71
C GLY A 106 -7.54 -11.45 10.04
N LEU A 107 -8.77 -11.13 9.66
CA LEU A 107 -9.14 -9.85 9.04
C LEU A 107 -9.56 -8.86 10.16
N PRO A 108 -8.63 -8.11 10.80
CA PRO A 108 -8.98 -7.20 11.88
C PRO A 108 -9.93 -6.13 11.39
N ARG A 109 -10.85 -5.76 12.27
CA ARG A 109 -11.78 -4.67 12.05
C ARG A 109 -11.12 -3.34 12.44
N TYR A 110 -11.04 -2.40 11.50
CA TYR A 110 -10.55 -1.03 11.77
C TYR A 110 -11.71 -0.05 11.95
N THR A 111 -12.79 -0.24 11.19
CA THR A 111 -13.98 0.58 11.20
C THR A 111 -15.24 -0.29 11.14
N TYR A 112 -16.42 0.34 11.17
CA TYR A 112 -17.65 -0.42 10.98
C TYR A 112 -17.85 -0.94 9.55
N ASN A 113 -17.15 -0.38 8.55
CA ASN A 113 -17.22 -0.77 7.14
C ASN A 113 -16.16 -1.82 6.74
N THR A 114 -15.14 -2.07 7.57
CA THR A 114 -14.07 -3.02 7.23
C THR A 114 -14.64 -4.40 6.87
N LEU A 115 -14.13 -4.98 5.77
CA LEU A 115 -14.45 -6.35 5.36
C LEU A 115 -13.72 -7.34 6.29
N THR A 116 -14.44 -7.98 7.20
CA THR A 116 -13.85 -8.84 8.25
C THR A 116 -13.99 -10.34 7.97
N THR A 117 -14.55 -10.72 6.82
CA THR A 117 -14.70 -12.12 6.42
C THR A 117 -14.08 -12.39 5.06
N VAL A 118 -13.60 -13.61 4.88
CA VAL A 118 -13.02 -14.08 3.61
C VAL A 118 -14.02 -13.95 2.48
N ASP A 119 -15.28 -14.30 2.70
CA ASP A 119 -16.33 -14.25 1.68
C ASP A 119 -16.62 -12.80 1.25
N GLN A 120 -16.69 -11.86 2.20
CA GLN A 120 -16.83 -10.43 1.88
C GLN A 120 -15.68 -9.92 1.03
N LEU A 121 -14.44 -10.24 1.40
CA LEU A 121 -13.27 -9.79 0.65
C LEU A 121 -13.20 -10.43 -0.75
N ARG A 122 -13.51 -11.73 -0.86
CA ARG A 122 -13.53 -12.45 -2.14
C ARG A 122 -14.62 -11.93 -3.07
N ALA A 123 -15.75 -11.48 -2.54
CA ALA A 123 -16.83 -10.88 -3.33
C ALA A 123 -16.41 -9.56 -4.00
N GLU A 124 -15.42 -8.84 -3.45
CA GLU A 124 -14.90 -7.61 -4.06
C GLU A 124 -13.99 -7.88 -5.27
N PHE A 125 -13.29 -9.01 -5.33
CA PHE A 125 -12.26 -9.24 -6.36
C PHE A 125 -12.79 -9.19 -7.80
N PRO A 126 -13.94 -9.80 -8.15
CA PRO A 126 -14.51 -9.68 -9.49
C PRO A 126 -14.80 -8.22 -9.86
N LEU A 127 -15.36 -7.44 -8.92
CA LEU A 127 -15.68 -6.02 -9.12
C LEU A 127 -14.41 -5.20 -9.35
N ILE A 128 -13.35 -5.48 -8.57
CA ILE A 128 -12.04 -4.84 -8.72
C ILE A 128 -11.42 -5.14 -10.08
N ARG A 129 -11.48 -6.40 -10.53
CA ARG A 129 -10.97 -6.81 -11.85
C ARG A 129 -11.75 -6.18 -12.99
N GLU A 130 -13.07 -6.10 -12.87
CA GLU A 130 -13.96 -5.50 -13.87
C GLU A 130 -13.69 -4.01 -14.06
N ARG A 131 -13.58 -3.25 -12.95
CA ARG A 131 -13.36 -1.79 -13.00
C ARG A 131 -11.89 -1.38 -13.15
N GLY A 132 -10.96 -2.29 -12.84
CA GLY A 132 -9.51 -2.05 -12.90
C GLY A 132 -8.92 -1.36 -11.67
N TYR A 133 -9.69 -1.12 -10.61
CA TYR A 133 -9.24 -0.48 -9.38
C TYR A 133 -10.01 -0.99 -8.16
N ALA A 134 -9.52 -0.74 -6.96
CA ALA A 134 -10.21 -0.99 -5.69
C ALA A 134 -10.58 0.33 -5.02
N ILE A 135 -11.61 0.27 -4.18
CA ILE A 135 -12.09 1.40 -3.38
C ILE A 135 -11.96 0.99 -1.91
N ASP A 136 -11.34 1.83 -1.11
CA ASP A 136 -11.50 1.83 0.35
C ASP A 136 -12.62 2.81 0.68
N ASN A 137 -13.76 2.30 1.10
CA ASN A 137 -14.93 3.11 1.43
C ASN A 137 -15.08 3.24 2.96
N GLU A 138 -14.15 3.96 3.57
CA GLU A 138 -14.07 4.14 5.02
C GLU A 138 -13.81 2.83 5.76
N GLU A 139 -13.09 1.89 5.13
CA GLU A 139 -12.75 0.57 5.68
C GLU A 139 -11.49 0.63 6.55
N SER A 140 -10.50 1.45 6.17
CA SER A 140 -9.29 1.69 6.96
C SER A 140 -9.52 2.72 8.07
N ALA A 141 -10.23 3.80 7.76
CA ALA A 141 -10.54 4.89 8.68
C ALA A 141 -11.85 5.59 8.31
N ILE A 142 -12.65 5.96 9.32
CA ILE A 142 -13.88 6.73 9.12
C ILE A 142 -13.57 8.12 8.55
N GLY A 143 -14.31 8.51 7.53
CA GLY A 143 -14.07 9.75 6.77
C GLY A 143 -12.92 9.67 5.75
N GLY A 144 -12.23 8.54 5.64
CA GLY A 144 -11.22 8.28 4.60
C GLY A 144 -11.81 7.47 3.45
N ARG A 145 -11.67 7.96 2.22
CA ARG A 145 -11.99 7.18 1.02
C ARG A 145 -10.83 7.23 0.05
N CYS A 146 -10.42 6.06 -0.42
CA CYS A 146 -9.27 5.94 -1.31
C CYS A 146 -9.62 5.09 -2.53
N ILE A 147 -8.95 5.37 -3.64
CA ILE A 147 -8.96 4.55 -4.86
C ILE A 147 -7.53 4.03 -5.06
N GLY A 148 -7.37 2.81 -5.56
CA GLY A 148 -6.07 2.20 -5.79
C GLY A 148 -6.12 1.25 -6.98
N ALA A 149 -5.12 1.30 -7.86
CA ALA A 149 -5.07 0.48 -9.06
C ALA A 149 -3.79 -0.37 -9.05
N PRO A 150 -3.85 -1.66 -9.44
CA PRO A 150 -2.67 -2.51 -9.41
C PRO A 150 -1.67 -2.09 -10.50
N VAL A 151 -0.39 -2.12 -10.16
CA VAL A 151 0.73 -1.98 -11.08
C VAL A 151 1.38 -3.34 -11.26
N PHE A 152 1.47 -3.79 -12.51
CA PHE A 152 1.95 -5.12 -12.85
C PHE A 152 3.42 -5.11 -13.26
N ASP A 153 4.12 -6.21 -12.98
CA ASP A 153 5.41 -6.50 -13.58
C ASP A 153 5.29 -7.08 -15.00
N GLN A 154 6.43 -7.39 -15.62
CA GLN A 154 6.50 -7.94 -16.99
C GLN A 154 5.84 -9.32 -17.14
N SER A 155 5.61 -10.04 -16.03
CA SER A 155 4.93 -11.34 -16.02
C SER A 155 3.42 -11.22 -15.85
N GLY A 156 2.89 -10.01 -15.67
CA GLY A 156 1.49 -9.77 -15.37
C GLY A 156 1.13 -10.00 -13.89
N ARG A 157 2.13 -10.16 -13.01
CA ARG A 157 1.93 -10.28 -11.57
C ARG A 157 1.85 -8.89 -10.94
N PRO A 158 0.93 -8.63 -9.99
CA PRO A 158 0.89 -7.34 -9.31
C PRO A 158 2.16 -7.13 -8.48
N LEU A 159 2.91 -6.07 -8.82
CA LEU A 159 4.13 -5.64 -8.17
C LEU A 159 3.85 -4.63 -7.04
N GLY A 160 2.81 -3.81 -7.23
CA GLY A 160 2.44 -2.72 -6.34
C GLY A 160 1.09 -2.12 -6.71
N ALA A 161 0.77 -0.99 -6.12
CA ALA A 161 -0.42 -0.18 -6.40
C ALA A 161 -0.20 1.28 -6.01
#